data_AF-A0A956SI79-F1
#
_entry.id   AF-A0A956SI79-F1
#
_cell.length_a   1.000
_cell.length_b   1.000
_cell.length_c   1.000
_cell.angle_alpha   90.00
_cell.angle_beta   90.00
_cell.angle_gamma   90.00
#
_symmetry.space_group_name_H-M   'P 1'
#
loop_
_entity.id
_entity.type
_entity.pdbx_description
1 polymer ?
#
loop_
_entity_poly.entity_id
_entity_poly.type
_entity_poly.pdbx_seq_one_letter_code
_entity_poly.pdbx_strand_id
1 'polypeptide(L)'
;MKKGALTGLLLFGMFFGAGNLIFPPALGVLSGEHFWPAILGFIVSGVGIAVITLIVGTLNPKGYVHEISRKISPLFATVYLVALYLAIGPFFAIPRTATTSFEVGIAPLLGDANLGPWLFGFTAFYFVAAYLIALNPSQILNSIGRILTPVFAILIVILVVLGVVKYGSTNPLPAADASSAGQALLT
;
A
#
# COMPACT_ATOMS: atom_id res chain seq x y z
N MET A 1 19.70 -17.14 -5.41
CA MET A 1 18.26 -17.45 -5.47
C MET A 1 17.88 -17.73 -6.92
N LYS A 2 17.09 -18.79 -7.20
CA LYS A 2 16.59 -19.04 -8.57
C LYS A 2 15.85 -17.79 -9.07
N LYS A 3 16.04 -17.38 -10.33
CA LYS A 3 15.47 -16.13 -10.89
C LYS A 3 13.98 -15.94 -10.57
N GLY A 4 13.19 -17.03 -10.63
CA GLY A 4 11.75 -16.99 -10.30
C GLY A 4 11.42 -16.67 -8.83
N ALA A 5 12.25 -17.06 -7.87
CA ALA A 5 12.02 -16.73 -6.46
C ALA A 5 12.21 -15.23 -6.21
N LEU A 6 13.18 -14.60 -6.89
CA LEU A 6 13.41 -13.16 -6.80
C LEU A 6 12.25 -12.38 -7.46
N THR A 7 11.74 -12.86 -8.59
CA THR A 7 10.56 -12.26 -9.24
C THR A 7 9.30 -12.39 -8.37
N GLY A 8 9.06 -13.55 -7.75
CA GLY A 8 7.94 -13.73 -6.83
C GLY A 8 8.06 -12.83 -5.60
N LEU A 9 9.26 -12.68 -5.05
CA LEU A 9 9.52 -11.80 -3.91
C LEU A 9 9.36 -10.32 -4.30
N LEU A 10 9.77 -9.93 -5.50
CA LEU A 10 9.56 -8.57 -6.01
C LEU A 10 8.07 -8.29 -6.24
N LEU A 11 7.31 -9.22 -6.83
CA LEU A 11 5.86 -9.12 -7.00
C LEU A 11 5.14 -9.04 -5.66
N PHE A 12 5.50 -9.89 -4.70
CA PHE A 12 4.97 -9.82 -3.35
C PHE A 12 5.28 -8.45 -2.73
N GLY A 13 6.52 -7.96 -2.77
CA GLY A 13 6.87 -6.64 -2.22
C GLY A 13 6.12 -5.47 -2.87
N MET A 14 5.85 -5.53 -4.18
CA MET A 14 5.07 -4.50 -4.87
C MET A 14 3.59 -4.51 -4.49
N PHE A 15 3.00 -5.70 -4.26
CA PHE A 15 1.62 -5.80 -3.81
C PHE A 15 1.47 -5.65 -2.30
N PHE A 16 2.48 -5.99 -1.50
CA PHE A 16 2.47 -5.91 -0.04
C PHE A 16 3.04 -4.58 0.49
N GLY A 17 2.78 -3.48 -0.24
CA GLY A 17 3.17 -2.13 0.16
C GLY A 17 2.41 -1.61 1.38
N ALA A 18 2.68 -0.35 1.77
CA ALA A 18 2.15 0.27 2.98
C ALA A 18 0.61 0.16 3.13
N GLY A 19 -0.15 0.28 2.04
CA GLY A 19 -1.61 0.13 2.09
C GLY A 19 -2.04 -1.27 2.56
N ASN A 20 -1.44 -2.32 2.02
CA ASN A 20 -1.78 -3.69 2.40
C ASN A 20 -1.17 -4.12 3.75
N LEU A 21 -0.40 -3.26 4.40
CA LEU A 21 0.08 -3.45 5.78
C LEU A 21 -0.79 -2.69 6.79
N ILE A 22 -1.28 -1.50 6.43
CA ILE A 22 -2.02 -0.61 7.33
C ILE A 22 -3.53 -0.92 7.30
N PHE A 23 -4.09 -1.19 6.13
CA PHE A 23 -5.54 -1.35 5.97
C PHE A 23 -6.10 -2.65 6.52
N PRO A 24 -5.46 -3.84 6.38
CA PRO A 24 -6.07 -5.07 6.88
C PRO A 24 -6.27 -5.09 8.41
N PRO A 25 -5.31 -4.64 9.24
CA PRO A 25 -5.56 -4.51 10.68
C PRO A 25 -6.71 -3.55 10.99
N ALA A 26 -6.74 -2.37 10.36
CA ALA A 26 -7.80 -1.39 10.56
C ALA A 26 -9.17 -1.92 10.11
N LEU A 27 -9.24 -2.55 8.93
CA LEU A 27 -10.44 -3.19 8.40
C LEU A 27 -10.90 -4.34 9.30
N GLY A 28 -9.96 -5.12 9.84
CA GLY A 28 -10.26 -6.19 10.79
C GLY A 28 -10.98 -5.66 12.02
N VAL A 29 -10.48 -4.57 12.61
CA VAL A 29 -11.16 -3.88 13.73
C VAL A 29 -12.52 -3.35 13.29
N LEU A 30 -12.58 -2.59 12.20
CA LEU A 30 -13.83 -1.97 11.70
C LEU A 30 -14.90 -2.99 11.29
N SER A 31 -14.50 -4.21 10.91
CA SER A 31 -15.42 -5.25 10.46
C SER A 31 -16.26 -5.85 11.58
N GLY A 32 -15.84 -5.73 12.85
CA GLY A 32 -16.51 -6.32 14.01
C GLY A 32 -16.82 -7.80 13.77
N GLU A 33 -18.10 -8.17 13.89
CA GLU A 33 -18.57 -9.54 13.65
C GLU A 33 -18.56 -9.96 12.16
N HIS A 34 -18.50 -9.00 11.23
CA HIS A 34 -18.53 -9.24 9.78
C HIS A 34 -17.12 -9.35 9.16
N PHE A 35 -16.19 -9.97 9.88
CA PHE A 35 -14.80 -10.13 9.44
C PHE A 35 -14.67 -10.85 8.08
N TRP A 36 -15.34 -11.99 7.91
CA TRP A 36 -15.22 -12.79 6.70
C TRP A 36 -15.70 -12.07 5.43
N PRO A 37 -16.90 -11.45 5.41
CA PRO A 37 -17.31 -10.60 4.28
C PRO A 37 -16.35 -9.45 4.01
N ALA A 38 -15.88 -8.75 5.05
CA ALA A 38 -14.99 -7.60 4.90
C ALA A 38 -13.64 -8.00 4.28
N ILE A 39 -13.02 -9.08 4.77
CA ILE A 39 -11.71 -9.51 4.28
C ILE A 39 -11.79 -10.11 2.87
N LEU A 40 -12.87 -10.83 2.55
CA LEU A 40 -13.10 -11.33 1.19
C LEU A 40 -13.28 -10.16 0.21
N GLY A 41 -14.07 -9.15 0.59
CA GLY A 41 -14.23 -7.93 -0.19
C GLY A 41 -12.89 -7.21 -0.43
N PHE A 42 -12.05 -7.12 0.60
CA PHE A 42 -10.71 -6.55 0.50
C PHE A 42 -9.78 -7.37 -0.40
N ILE A 43 -9.75 -8.70 -0.27
CA ILE A 43 -8.90 -9.55 -1.10
C ILE A 43 -9.31 -9.44 -2.57
N VAL A 44 -10.60 -9.50 -2.87
CA VAL A 44 -11.10 -9.43 -4.26
C VAL A 44 -10.81 -8.06 -4.88
N SER A 45 -11.11 -6.97 -4.17
CA SER A 45 -10.94 -5.61 -4.70
C SER A 45 -9.49 -5.13 -4.68
N GLY A 46 -8.78 -5.31 -3.57
CA GLY A 46 -7.43 -4.78 -3.38
C GLY A 46 -6.34 -5.61 -4.06
N VAL A 47 -6.42 -6.94 -3.98
CA VAL A 47 -5.39 -7.83 -4.53
C VAL A 47 -5.85 -8.48 -5.82
N GLY A 48 -7.11 -8.95 -5.88
CA GLY A 48 -7.65 -9.67 -7.02
C GLY A 48 -7.61 -8.86 -8.31
N ILE A 49 -8.13 -7.63 -8.29
CA ILE A 49 -8.09 -6.73 -9.45
C ILE A 49 -6.65 -6.46 -9.88
N ALA A 50 -5.75 -6.19 -8.92
CA ALA A 50 -4.35 -5.88 -9.23
C ALA A 50 -3.62 -7.06 -9.90
N VAL A 51 -3.89 -8.29 -9.45
CA VAL A 51 -3.37 -9.51 -10.08
C VAL A 51 -3.96 -9.72 -11.47
N ILE A 52 -5.26 -9.50 -11.66
CA ILE A 52 -5.90 -9.58 -12.98
C ILE A 52 -5.29 -8.56 -13.94
N THR A 53 -5.11 -7.31 -13.50
CA THR A 53 -4.46 -6.26 -14.30
C THR A 53 -3.05 -6.67 -14.70
N LEU A 54 -2.25 -7.23 -13.78
CA LEU A 54 -0.91 -7.72 -14.09
C LEU A 54 -0.94 -8.84 -15.15
N ILE A 55 -1.80 -9.84 -14.99
CA ILE A 55 -1.94 -10.95 -15.94
C ILE A 55 -2.31 -10.40 -17.32
N VAL A 56 -3.35 -9.56 -17.41
CA VAL A 56 -3.76 -8.92 -18.67
C VAL A 56 -2.63 -8.09 -19.27
N GLY A 57 -1.86 -7.38 -18.46
CA GLY A 57 -0.69 -6.62 -18.90
C GLY A 57 0.39 -7.52 -19.52
N THR A 58 0.68 -8.66 -18.90
CA THR A 58 1.67 -9.61 -19.43
C THR A 58 1.23 -10.30 -20.73
N LEU A 59 -0.08 -10.45 -20.94
CA LEU A 59 -0.64 -11.04 -22.17
C LEU A 59 -0.69 -10.05 -23.35
N ASN A 60 -0.40 -8.77 -23.12
CA ASN A 60 -0.42 -7.73 -24.16
C ASN A 60 1.02 -7.30 -24.53
N PRO A 61 1.69 -7.98 -25.49
CA PRO A 61 3.10 -7.75 -25.80
C PRO A 61 3.40 -6.36 -26.38
N LYS A 62 2.39 -5.66 -26.91
CA LYS A 62 2.52 -4.31 -27.47
C LYS A 62 2.20 -3.20 -26.46
N GLY A 63 1.80 -3.57 -25.23
CA GLY A 63 1.49 -2.64 -24.15
C GLY A 63 0.15 -1.90 -24.29
N TYR A 64 -0.24 -1.22 -23.21
CA TYR A 64 -1.53 -0.53 -23.11
C TYR A 64 -1.70 0.64 -24.08
N VAL A 65 -0.63 1.40 -24.37
CA VAL A 65 -0.67 2.51 -25.33
C VAL A 65 -1.15 2.00 -26.70
N HIS A 66 -0.58 0.89 -27.18
CA HIS A 66 -0.87 0.35 -28.50
C HIS A 66 -2.30 -0.18 -28.59
N GLU A 67 -2.75 -0.93 -27.58
CA GLU A 67 -4.11 -1.47 -27.54
C GLU A 67 -5.17 -0.36 -27.50
N ILE A 68 -4.97 0.67 -26.66
CA ILE A 68 -5.92 1.80 -26.57
C ILE A 68 -5.88 2.63 -27.86
N SER A 69 -4.69 2.85 -28.44
CA SER A 69 -4.55 3.63 -29.68
C SER A 69 -5.26 2.98 -30.85
N ARG A 70 -5.25 1.64 -30.94
CA ARG A 70 -5.93 0.89 -32.01
C ARG A 70 -7.44 0.80 -31.81
N LYS A 71 -7.90 0.65 -30.57
CA LYS A 71 -9.32 0.44 -30.24
C LYS A 71 -10.13 1.74 -30.14
N ILE A 72 -9.49 2.85 -29.76
CA ILE A 72 -10.17 4.14 -29.51
C ILE A 72 -9.56 5.21 -30.42
N SER A 73 -8.42 5.80 -30.02
CA SER A 73 -7.65 6.75 -30.84
C SER A 73 -6.27 6.98 -30.22
N PRO A 74 -5.25 7.36 -31.03
CA PRO A 74 -3.89 7.61 -30.52
C PRO A 74 -3.81 8.83 -29.60
N LEU A 75 -4.59 9.89 -29.87
CA LEU A 75 -4.66 11.07 -29.00
C LEU A 75 -5.30 10.72 -27.65
N PHE A 76 -6.39 9.93 -27.65
CA PHE A 76 -7.03 9.50 -26.42
C PHE A 76 -6.09 8.63 -25.57
N ALA A 77 -5.39 7.68 -26.19
CA ALA A 77 -4.43 6.82 -25.48
C ALA A 77 -3.34 7.63 -24.76
N THR A 78 -2.82 8.66 -25.42
CA THR A 78 -1.76 9.52 -24.88
C THR A 78 -2.29 10.36 -23.71
N VAL A 79 -3.41 11.06 -23.89
CA VAL A 79 -4.00 11.91 -22.83
C VAL A 79 -4.39 11.06 -21.62
N TYR A 80 -5.02 9.92 -21.85
CA TYR A 80 -5.42 9.00 -20.79
C TYR A 80 -4.23 8.50 -19.98
N LEU A 81 -3.15 8.06 -20.63
CA LEU A 81 -1.98 7.55 -19.92
C LEU A 81 -1.19 8.64 -19.20
N VAL A 82 -1.09 9.84 -19.77
CA VAL A 82 -0.50 11.00 -19.07
C VAL A 82 -1.31 11.32 -17.82
N ALA A 83 -2.64 11.43 -17.93
CA ALA A 83 -3.52 11.69 -16.79
C ALA A 83 -3.40 10.58 -15.73
N LEU A 84 -3.34 9.32 -16.16
CA LEU A 84 -3.19 8.17 -15.28
C LEU A 84 -1.84 8.16 -14.56
N TYR A 85 -0.73 8.47 -15.24
CA TYR A 85 0.59 8.55 -14.60
C TYR A 85 0.71 9.71 -13.63
N LEU A 86 0.13 10.87 -13.96
CA LEU A 86 0.08 12.01 -13.06
C LEU A 86 -0.80 11.75 -11.84
N ALA A 87 -1.94 11.08 -12.04
CA ALA A 87 -2.82 10.67 -10.95
C ALA A 87 -2.11 9.68 -10.03
N ILE A 88 -1.56 8.57 -10.55
CA ILE A 88 -0.90 7.55 -9.73
C ILE A 88 0.32 8.11 -9.01
N GLY A 89 1.14 8.93 -9.65
CA GLY A 89 2.36 9.47 -9.03
C GLY A 89 2.10 10.75 -8.23
N PRO A 90 2.37 11.93 -8.84
CA PRO A 90 2.48 13.21 -8.13
C PRO A 90 1.19 13.71 -7.50
N PHE A 91 0.02 13.43 -8.09
CA PHE A 91 -1.23 14.03 -7.60
C PHE A 91 -1.94 13.20 -6.52
N PHE A 92 -1.66 11.90 -6.42
CA PHE A 92 -2.35 11.05 -5.45
C PHE A 92 -1.39 10.22 -4.59
N ALA A 93 -0.70 9.22 -5.15
CA ALA A 93 -0.02 8.26 -4.29
C ALA A 93 1.18 8.87 -3.56
N ILE A 94 1.98 9.70 -4.23
CA ILE A 94 3.17 10.30 -3.63
C ILE A 94 2.84 11.18 -2.40
N PRO A 95 1.92 12.16 -2.47
CA PRO A 95 1.56 12.94 -1.29
C PRO A 95 0.87 12.07 -0.23
N ARG A 96 0.03 11.10 -0.64
CA ARG A 96 -0.70 10.25 0.30
C ARG A 96 0.22 9.34 1.10
N THR A 97 1.28 8.79 0.50
CA THR A 97 2.21 7.92 1.24
C THR A 97 3.01 8.70 2.27
N ALA A 98 3.34 9.97 2.02
CA ALA A 98 3.99 10.84 3.00
C ALA A 98 3.07 11.12 4.20
N THR A 99 1.83 11.56 3.95
CA THR A 99 0.88 11.88 5.03
C THR A 99 0.51 10.64 5.83
N THR A 100 0.27 9.50 5.18
CA THR A 100 -0.10 8.27 5.89
C THR A 100 1.07 7.69 6.68
N SER A 101 2.32 7.82 6.20
CA SER A 101 3.50 7.41 6.96
C SER A 101 3.70 8.27 8.22
N PHE A 102 3.34 9.56 8.14
CA PHE A 102 3.31 10.44 9.30
C PHE A 102 2.20 10.05 10.28
N GLU A 103 0.95 9.98 9.81
CA GLU A 103 -0.23 9.69 10.63
C GLU A 103 -0.12 8.36 11.37
N VAL A 104 0.38 7.31 10.71
CA VAL A 104 0.43 5.97 11.30
C VAL A 104 1.75 5.73 12.05
N GLY A 105 2.86 6.31 11.59
CA GLY A 105 4.19 6.01 12.13
C GLY A 105 4.68 6.97 13.20
N ILE A 106 4.33 8.25 13.09
CA ILE A 106 4.99 9.34 13.81
C ILE A 106 4.02 10.11 14.69
N ALA A 107 2.83 10.43 14.19
CA ALA A 107 1.78 11.13 14.93
C ALA A 107 1.45 10.47 16.29
N PRO A 108 1.32 9.12 16.41
CA PRO A 108 0.99 8.48 17.67
C PRO A 108 2.11 8.59 18.73
N LEU A 109 3.34 8.90 18.31
CA LEU A 109 4.50 9.06 19.21
C LEU A 109 4.59 10.47 19.80
N LEU A 110 3.84 11.44 19.25
CA LEU A 110 3.93 12.86 19.60
C LEU A 110 2.85 13.32 20.58
N GLY A 111 1.81 12.51 20.83
CA GLY A 111 0.71 12.85 21.72
C GLY A 111 0.04 14.18 21.34
N ASP A 112 -0.14 15.06 22.34
CA ASP A 112 -0.81 16.37 22.18
C ASP A 112 0.06 17.47 21.55
N ALA A 113 1.22 17.12 20.98
CA ALA A 113 2.09 18.11 20.35
C ALA A 113 1.43 18.73 19.11
N ASN A 114 1.77 19.99 18.81
CA ASN A 114 1.25 20.68 17.63
C ASN A 114 1.76 19.99 16.35
N LEU A 115 0.87 19.28 15.66
CA LEU A 115 1.23 18.37 14.56
C LEU A 115 1.68 19.11 13.29
N GLY A 116 1.30 20.38 13.11
CA GLY A 116 1.57 21.15 11.89
C GLY A 116 3.07 21.28 11.54
N PRO A 117 3.92 21.81 12.44
CA PRO A 117 5.36 21.92 12.20
C PRO A 117 6.05 20.57 12.00
N TRP A 118 5.60 19.55 12.74
CA TRP A 118 6.18 18.21 12.65
C TRP A 118 5.82 17.51 11.34
N LEU A 119 4.57 17.68 10.87
CA LEU A 119 4.11 17.19 9.56
C LEU A 119 4.93 17.83 8.43
N PHE A 120 5.16 19.14 8.48
CA PHE A 120 5.97 19.83 7.48
C PHE A 120 7.41 19.29 7.46
N GLY A 121 8.05 19.17 8.63
CA GLY A 121 9.41 18.62 8.75
C GLY A 121 9.53 17.18 8.26
N PHE A 122 8.58 16.32 8.64
CA PHE A 122 8.54 14.93 8.18
C PHE A 122 8.33 14.83 6.67
N THR A 123 7.39 15.62 6.13
CA THR A 123 7.09 15.61 4.69
C THR A 123 8.30 16.07 3.88
N ALA A 124 8.99 17.15 4.32
CA ALA A 124 10.23 17.60 3.68
C ALA A 124 11.31 16.52 3.71
N PHE A 125 11.53 15.88 4.87
CA PHE A 125 12.47 14.77 5.01
C PHE A 125 12.10 13.58 4.10
N TYR A 126 10.83 13.19 4.07
CA TYR A 126 10.32 12.10 3.26
C TYR A 126 10.60 12.32 1.77
N PHE A 127 10.30 13.51 1.26
CA PHE A 127 10.54 13.85 -0.14
C PHE A 127 12.02 13.96 -0.50
N VAL A 128 12.85 14.50 0.40
CA VAL A 128 14.31 14.53 0.20
C VAL A 128 14.88 13.11 0.16
N ALA A 129 14.50 12.25 1.11
CA ALA A 129 14.94 10.85 1.12
C ALA A 129 14.46 10.11 -0.13
N ALA A 130 13.19 10.27 -0.51
CA ALA A 130 12.64 9.69 -1.73
C ALA A 130 13.39 10.17 -2.98
N TYR A 131 13.72 11.46 -3.07
CA TYR A 131 14.50 12.03 -4.16
C TYR A 131 15.92 11.43 -4.23
N LEU A 132 16.62 11.35 -3.10
CA LEU A 132 17.97 10.76 -3.03
C LEU A 132 17.98 9.28 -3.44
N ILE A 133 16.96 8.53 -3.06
CA ILE A 133 16.79 7.13 -3.48
C ILE A 133 16.47 7.05 -4.99
N ALA A 134 15.64 7.98 -5.50
CA ALA A 134 15.28 8.05 -6.91
C ALA A 134 16.46 8.33 -7.84
N LEU A 135 17.52 9.00 -7.35
CA LEU A 135 18.76 9.23 -8.11
C LEU A 135 19.53 7.93 -8.42
N ASN A 136 19.28 6.84 -7.70
CA ASN A 136 19.94 5.55 -7.88
C ASN A 136 18.95 4.42 -8.25
N PRO A 137 18.38 4.42 -9.47
CA PRO A 137 17.30 3.50 -9.86
C PRO A 137 17.71 2.02 -9.80
N SER A 138 18.99 1.70 -10.03
CA SER A 138 19.52 0.34 -9.90
C SER A 138 19.47 -0.19 -8.46
N GLN A 139 19.55 0.70 -7.46
CA GLN A 139 19.40 0.33 -6.06
C GLN A 139 17.94 0.13 -5.67
N ILE A 140 16.98 0.79 -6.33
CA ILE A 140 15.55 0.65 -6.03
C ILE A 140 15.09 -0.79 -6.27
N LEU A 141 15.32 -1.33 -7.47
CA LEU A 141 14.89 -2.68 -7.84
C LEU A 141 15.55 -3.76 -6.95
N ASN A 142 16.83 -3.57 -6.62
CA ASN A 142 17.54 -4.47 -5.73
C ASN A 142 17.06 -4.34 -4.27
N SER A 143 16.77 -3.13 -3.80
CA SER A 143 16.31 -2.87 -2.43
C SER A 143 14.91 -3.42 -2.20
N ILE A 144 13.98 -3.24 -3.15
CA ILE A 144 12.60 -3.77 -3.04
C ILE A 144 12.65 -5.28 -2.84
N GLY A 145 13.20 -6.02 -3.82
CA GLY A 145 13.15 -7.48 -3.79
C GLY A 145 14.03 -8.13 -2.73
N ARG A 146 15.22 -7.60 -2.45
CA ARG A 146 16.22 -8.26 -1.59
C ARG A 146 16.14 -7.84 -0.12
N ILE A 147 15.69 -6.63 0.17
CA ILE A 147 15.72 -6.05 1.52
C ILE A 147 14.31 -5.73 2.01
N LEU A 148 13.55 -4.94 1.25
CA LEU A 148 12.26 -4.42 1.69
C LEU A 148 11.22 -5.54 1.80
N THR A 149 11.16 -6.41 0.81
CA THR A 149 10.23 -7.54 0.83
C THR A 149 10.43 -8.48 2.03
N PRO A 150 11.63 -9.02 2.32
CA PRO A 150 11.79 -9.91 3.47
C PRO A 150 11.54 -9.19 4.79
N VAL A 151 11.87 -7.89 4.89
CA VAL A 151 11.53 -7.08 6.07
C VAL A 151 10.01 -7.02 6.26
N PHE A 152 9.24 -6.72 5.22
CA PHE A 152 7.77 -6.73 5.30
C PHE A 152 7.22 -8.10 5.67
N ALA A 153 7.75 -9.17 5.08
CA ALA A 153 7.35 -10.54 5.42
C ALA A 153 7.53 -10.84 6.93
N ILE A 154 8.69 -10.47 7.49
CA ILE A 154 8.98 -10.64 8.92
C ILE A 154 8.06 -9.78 9.78
N LEU A 155 7.83 -8.51 9.42
CA LEU A 155 6.95 -7.60 10.15
C LEU A 155 5.51 -8.13 10.21
N ILE A 156 5.00 -8.73 9.14
CA ILE A 156 3.67 -9.35 9.13
C ILE A 156 3.61 -10.51 10.11
N VAL A 157 4.62 -11.39 10.10
CA VAL A 157 4.68 -12.52 11.04
C VAL A 157 4.67 -12.02 12.48
N ILE A 158 5.46 -10.98 12.78
CA ILE A 158 5.49 -10.35 14.11
C ILE A 158 4.10 -9.78 14.46
N LEU A 159 3.47 -9.03 13.55
CA LEU A 159 2.14 -8.45 13.76
C LEU A 159 1.08 -9.52 14.02
N VAL A 160 1.10 -10.62 13.28
CA VAL A 160 0.18 -11.74 13.48
C VAL A 160 0.40 -12.39 14.84
N VAL A 161 1.64 -12.67 15.22
CA VAL A 161 1.96 -13.28 16.53
C VAL A 161 1.52 -12.35 17.67
N LEU A 162 1.86 -11.07 17.60
CA LEU A 162 1.45 -10.07 18.60
C LEU A 162 -0.09 -9.94 18.68
N GLY A 163 -0.76 -9.93 17.52
CA GLY A 163 -2.21 -9.89 17.43
C GLY A 163 -2.87 -11.09 18.12
N VAL A 164 -2.40 -12.31 17.83
CA VAL A 164 -2.91 -13.55 18.44
C VAL A 164 -2.64 -13.57 19.95
N VAL A 165 -1.45 -13.16 20.40
CA VAL A 165 -1.11 -13.13 21.83
C VAL A 165 -1.96 -12.12 22.60
N LYS A 166 -2.21 -10.94 22.01
CA LYS A 166 -2.92 -9.85 22.70
C LYS A 166 -4.45 -9.96 22.60
N TYR A 167 -4.98 -10.48 21.49
CA TYR A 167 -6.41 -10.48 21.17
C TYR A 167 -6.99 -11.87 20.87
N GLY A 168 -6.20 -12.94 20.94
CA GLY A 168 -6.65 -14.30 20.60
C GLY A 168 -7.73 -14.88 21.51
N SER A 169 -7.98 -14.26 22.67
CA SER A 169 -9.01 -14.67 23.64
C SER A 169 -10.18 -13.70 23.74
N THR A 170 -10.20 -12.62 22.97
CA THR A 170 -11.27 -11.61 23.00
C THR A 170 -12.34 -11.92 21.96
N ASN A 171 -13.61 -11.89 22.36
CA ASN A 171 -14.72 -11.98 21.42
C ASN A 171 -14.74 -10.75 20.49
N PRO A 172 -15.13 -10.91 19.21
CA PRO A 172 -15.31 -9.77 18.31
C PRO A 172 -16.25 -8.73 18.92
N LEU A 173 -15.86 -7.45 18.84
CA LEU A 173 -16.74 -6.36 19.25
C LEU A 173 -17.95 -6.27 18.30
N PRO A 174 -19.14 -5.89 18.81
CA PRO A 174 -20.27 -5.54 17.96
C PRO A 174 -19.86 -4.45 16.94
N ALA A 175 -20.37 -4.53 15.72
CA ALA A 175 -19.94 -3.66 14.61
C ALA A 175 -20.06 -2.15 14.91
N ALA A 176 -21.02 -1.75 15.75
CA ALA A 176 -21.19 -0.36 16.19
C ALA A 176 -19.98 0.14 17.03
N ASP A 177 -19.53 -0.66 17.99
CA ASP A 177 -18.39 -0.32 18.87
C ASP A 177 -17.04 -0.50 18.17
N ALA A 178 -16.99 -1.38 17.17
CA ALA A 178 -15.81 -1.60 16.35
C ALA A 178 -15.54 -0.41 15.41
N SER A 179 -16.60 0.25 14.93
CA SER A 179 -16.50 1.44 14.08
C SER A 179 -15.96 2.68 14.81
N SER A 180 -16.32 2.88 16.08
CA SER A 180 -15.80 3.96 16.92
C SER A 180 -14.35 3.71 17.37
N ALA A 181 -14.01 2.47 17.72
CA ALA A 181 -12.64 2.08 18.05
C ALA A 181 -11.69 2.14 16.84
N GLY A 182 -12.17 1.79 15.63
CA GLY A 182 -11.39 1.88 14.41
C GLY A 182 -11.20 3.30 13.89
N GLN A 183 -12.14 4.21 14.14
CA GLN A 183 -11.95 5.65 13.87
C GLN A 183 -10.84 6.23 14.74
N ALA A 184 -10.76 5.86 16.03
CA ALA A 184 -9.67 6.27 16.93
C ALA A 184 -8.27 5.75 16.54
N LEU A 185 -8.20 4.76 15.65
CA LEU A 185 -6.96 4.21 15.08
C LEU A 185 -6.54 4.92 13.78
N LEU A 186 -7.45 5.71 13.20
CA LEU A 186 -7.29 6.44 11.94
C LEU A 186 -7.31 7.97 12.11
N THR A 187 -7.58 8.46 13.32
CA THR A 187 -7.50 9.86 13.76
C THR A 187 -6.31 10.04 14.69
#